data_AF-A0A6V7M631-F1
#
_entry.id   AF-A0A6V7M631-F1
#
_cell.length_a   1.000
_cell.length_b   1.000
_cell.length_c   1.000
_cell.angle_alpha   90.00
_cell.angle_beta   90.00
_cell.angle_gamma   90.00
#
_symmetry.space_group_name_H-M   'P 1'
#
loop_
_entity.id
_entity.type
_entity.pdbx_description
1 polymer ?
#
loop_
_entity_poly.entity_id
_entity_poly.type
_entity_poly.pdbx_seq_one_letter_code
_entity_poly.pdbx_strand_id
1 'polypeptide(L)'
;MWRSGGGLSKSFSGGSSPNNPEGFNCPACGRIYKLKSSLRNHQKWECGKEPQFQCPHCVYRAKQKMHIARHMERMHKEKVFKQELV
;
A
#
# COMPACT_ATOMS: atom_id res chain seq x y z
N MET A 1 -48.42 8.31 21.78
CA MET A 1 -48.72 8.05 20.36
C MET A 1 -47.68 8.76 19.50
N TRP A 2 -46.66 8.04 19.01
CA TRP A 2 -45.75 8.54 17.98
C TRP A 2 -45.65 7.47 16.90
N ARG A 3 -45.79 7.92 15.66
CA ARG A 3 -46.19 7.12 14.51
C ARG A 3 -45.01 6.34 13.95
N SER A 4 -45.31 5.11 13.56
CA SER A 4 -44.51 4.20 12.74
C SER A 4 -43.93 4.87 11.49
N GLY A 5 -42.74 4.42 11.07
CA GLY A 5 -42.16 4.76 9.78
C GLY A 5 -40.82 4.07 9.56
N GLY A 6 -40.85 2.92 8.88
CA GLY A 6 -39.66 2.11 8.57
C GLY A 6 -38.66 2.85 7.65
N GLY A 7 -37.38 2.66 7.93
CA GLY A 7 -36.26 3.15 7.13
C GLY A 7 -35.40 1.98 6.65
N LEU A 8 -35.80 1.44 5.50
CA LEU A 8 -35.06 0.59 4.56
C LEU A 8 -33.60 0.28 4.93
N SER A 9 -33.33 -1.00 5.20
CA SER A 9 -31.99 -1.61 5.15
C SER A 9 -31.35 -1.33 3.79
N LYS A 10 -30.48 -0.33 3.71
CA LYS A 10 -29.58 -0.16 2.58
C LYS A 10 -28.47 -1.18 2.70
N SER A 11 -28.75 -2.40 2.26
CA SER A 11 -27.72 -3.31 1.76
C SER A 11 -26.93 -2.56 0.70
N PHE A 12 -25.69 -2.18 1.01
CA PHE A 12 -24.75 -1.73 0.00
C PHE A 12 -24.37 -2.95 -0.85
N SER A 13 -25.21 -3.23 -1.84
CA SER A 13 -24.91 -4.14 -2.94
C SER A 13 -23.68 -3.59 -3.65
N GLY A 14 -22.54 -4.27 -3.49
CA GLY A 14 -21.33 -4.02 -4.25
C GLY A 14 -21.61 -4.13 -5.75
N GLY A 15 -21.78 -2.98 -6.39
CA GLY A 15 -21.85 -2.85 -7.84
C GLY A 15 -20.44 -2.70 -8.42
N SER A 16 -19.77 -3.83 -8.67
CA SER A 16 -18.53 -3.86 -9.45
C SER A 16 -18.87 -3.73 -10.93
N SER A 17 -19.02 -2.50 -11.43
CA SER A 17 -19.20 -2.24 -12.86
C SER A 17 -17.91 -2.55 -13.64
N PRO A 18 -17.95 -3.29 -14.75
CA PRO A 18 -16.74 -3.80 -15.42
C PRO A 18 -16.10 -2.84 -16.44
N ASN A 19 -16.55 -1.58 -16.54
CA ASN A 19 -15.95 -0.58 -17.43
C ASN A 19 -15.43 0.61 -16.63
N ASN A 20 -14.13 0.59 -16.32
CA ASN A 20 -13.53 1.45 -15.32
C ASN A 20 -12.43 2.36 -15.89
N PRO A 21 -12.71 3.66 -16.10
CA PRO A 21 -11.69 4.71 -16.11
C PRO A 21 -11.24 5.15 -14.69
N GLU A 22 -11.81 4.60 -13.61
CA GLU A 22 -11.59 5.04 -12.20
C GLU A 22 -10.54 4.25 -11.38
N GLY A 23 -9.74 3.39 -12.00
CA GLY A 23 -8.65 2.64 -11.33
C GLY A 23 -9.11 1.52 -10.36
N PHE A 24 -8.14 0.80 -9.82
CA PHE A 24 -8.30 -0.38 -8.97
C PHE A 24 -8.12 0.01 -7.50
N ASN A 25 -9.19 -0.10 -6.70
CA ASN A 25 -9.16 0.28 -5.29
C ASN A 25 -8.79 -0.89 -4.35
N CYS A 26 -8.08 -0.57 -3.27
CA CYS A 26 -7.80 -1.52 -2.21
C CYS A 26 -8.97 -1.56 -1.21
N PRO A 27 -9.62 -2.70 -0.98
CA PRO A 27 -10.75 -2.79 -0.05
C PRO A 27 -10.35 -2.58 1.41
N ALA A 28 -9.07 -2.79 1.75
CA ALA A 28 -8.59 -2.67 3.12
C ALA A 28 -8.17 -1.24 3.51
N CYS A 29 -7.79 -0.39 2.54
CA CYS A 29 -7.31 0.97 2.83
C CYS A 29 -7.88 2.06 1.92
N GLY A 30 -8.70 1.70 0.93
CA GLY A 30 -9.35 2.62 0.00
C GLY A 30 -8.45 3.21 -1.09
N ARG A 31 -7.14 2.92 -1.13
CA ARG A 31 -6.23 3.50 -2.15
C ARG A 31 -6.56 3.02 -3.55
N ILE A 32 -6.53 3.94 -4.51
CA ILE A 32 -6.83 3.70 -5.93
C ILE A 32 -5.53 3.64 -6.74
N TYR A 33 -5.42 2.63 -7.59
CA TYR A 33 -4.26 2.38 -8.45
C TYR A 33 -4.67 2.36 -9.92
N LYS A 34 -3.84 2.91 -10.81
CA LYS A 34 -4.14 2.86 -12.25
C LYS A 34 -4.10 1.45 -12.83
N LEU A 35 -3.32 0.56 -12.22
CA LEU A 35 -3.09 -0.81 -12.69
C LEU A 35 -3.44 -1.86 -11.62
N LYS A 36 -4.03 -2.97 -12.06
CA LYS A 36 -4.35 -4.12 -11.20
C LYS A 36 -3.09 -4.73 -10.57
N SER A 37 -1.99 -4.76 -11.31
CA SER A 37 -0.69 -5.24 -10.81
C SER A 37 -0.15 -4.40 -9.65
N SER A 38 -0.29 -3.08 -9.74
CA SER A 38 0.09 -2.14 -8.68
C SER A 38 -0.77 -2.34 -7.43
N LEU A 39 -2.09 -2.48 -7.59
CA LEU A 39 -2.99 -2.81 -6.47
C LEU A 39 -2.58 -4.14 -5.81
N ARG A 40 -2.34 -5.18 -6.60
CA ARG A 40 -1.94 -6.50 -6.07
C ARG A 40 -0.62 -6.44 -5.31
N ASN A 41 0.36 -5.70 -5.83
CA ASN A 41 1.63 -5.51 -5.14
C ASN A 41 1.47 -4.71 -3.84
N HIS A 42 0.66 -3.66 -3.87
CA HIS A 42 0.27 -2.89 -2.70
C HIS A 42 -0.37 -3.79 -1.63
N GLN A 43 -1.38 -4.57 -1.99
CA GLN A 43 -2.03 -5.49 -1.04
C GLN A 43 -1.04 -6.51 -0.46
N LYS A 44 -0.13 -7.02 -1.29
CA LYS A 44 0.83 -8.05 -0.87
C LYS A 44 1.91 -7.52 0.07
N TRP A 45 2.39 -6.30 -0.12
CA TRP A 45 3.61 -5.82 0.57
C TRP A 45 3.41 -4.57 1.39
N GLU A 46 2.33 -3.83 1.17
CA GLU A 46 2.16 -2.52 1.79
C GLU A 46 0.89 -2.36 2.61
N CYS A 47 -0.23 -2.93 2.17
CA CYS A 47 -1.50 -2.79 2.85
C CYS A 47 -1.48 -3.57 4.16
N GLY A 48 -1.64 -2.88 5.29
CA GLY A 48 -1.56 -3.50 6.62
C GLY A 48 -0.19 -4.06 6.98
N LYS A 49 0.86 -3.75 6.20
CA LYS A 49 2.23 -4.19 6.46
C LYS A 49 3.11 -3.01 6.81
N GLU A 50 3.75 -3.12 7.97
CA GLU A 50 4.76 -2.18 8.40
C GLU A 50 6.04 -2.31 7.55
N PRO A 51 6.80 -1.22 7.40
CA PRO A 51 8.04 -1.25 6.63
C PRO A 51 9.06 -2.16 7.31
N GLN A 52 9.26 -3.34 6.72
CA GLN A 52 10.10 -4.39 7.29
C GLN A 52 11.61 -4.12 7.11
N PHE A 53 11.99 -3.30 6.12
CA PHE A 53 13.39 -3.05 5.82
C PHE A 53 13.81 -1.73 6.44
N GLN A 54 14.60 -1.80 7.51
CA GLN A 54 15.21 -0.64 8.15
C GLN A 54 16.60 -0.39 7.60
N CYS A 55 16.92 0.89 7.38
CA CYS A 55 18.26 1.34 7.06
C CYS A 55 19.21 1.09 8.27
N PRO A 56 20.33 0.38 8.13
CA PRO A 56 21.34 0.26 9.19
C PRO A 56 22.00 1.58 9.62
N HIS A 57 21.90 2.65 8.81
CA HIS A 57 22.60 3.90 9.06
C HIS A 57 21.70 5.05 9.52
N CYS A 58 20.38 4.88 9.52
CA CYS A 58 19.43 5.86 10.03
C CYS A 58 18.07 5.24 10.37
N VAL A 59 17.13 6.05 10.85
CA VAL A 59 15.78 5.62 11.23
C VAL A 59 14.85 5.36 10.03
N TYR A 60 15.33 5.52 8.79
CA TYR A 60 14.52 5.32 7.60
C TYR A 60 14.10 3.85 7.45
N ARG A 61 12.81 3.63 7.18
CA ARG A 61 12.25 2.29 6.91
C ARG A 61 11.48 2.30 5.60
N ALA A 62 11.62 1.22 4.84
CA ALA A 62 10.86 1.01 3.62
C ALA A 62 10.20 -0.38 3.59
N LYS A 63 9.17 -0.48 2.77
CA LYS A 63 8.38 -1.70 2.56
C LYS A 63 9.02 -2.66 1.54
N GLN A 64 10.01 -2.18 0.78
CA GLN A 64 10.69 -2.96 -0.26
C GLN A 64 12.19 -2.72 -0.24
N LYS A 65 12.97 -3.77 -0.56
CA LYS A 65 14.44 -3.72 -0.62
C LYS A 65 14.96 -2.69 -1.63
N MET A 66 14.35 -2.60 -2.81
CA MET A 66 14.78 -1.64 -3.85
C MET A 66 14.74 -0.18 -3.36
N HIS A 67 13.80 0.15 -2.47
CA HIS A 67 13.70 1.50 -1.90
C HIS A 67 14.81 1.75 -0.87
N ILE A 68 15.22 0.75 -0.11
CA ILE A 68 16.40 0.85 0.77
C ILE A 68 17.67 0.97 -0.06
N ALA A 69 17.86 0.16 -1.10
CA ALA A 69 19.04 0.26 -1.97
C ALA A 69 19.19 1.67 -2.56
N ARG A 70 18.10 2.24 -3.11
CA ARG A 70 18.10 3.62 -3.61
C ARG A 70 18.31 4.66 -2.51
N HIS A 71 17.76 4.44 -1.32
CA HIS A 71 18.01 5.30 -0.15
C HIS A 71 19.49 5.29 0.22
N MET A 72 20.11 4.11 0.27
CA MET A 72 21.52 3.92 0.59
C MET A 72 22.42 4.64 -0.40
N GLU A 73 22.18 4.47 -1.70
CA GLU A 73 22.97 5.11 -2.74
C GLU A 73 22.93 6.65 -2.65
N ARG A 74 21.77 7.21 -2.29
CA ARG A 74 21.58 8.67 -2.26
C ARG A 74 21.97 9.31 -0.94
N MET A 75 21.69 8.65 0.18
CA MET A 75 21.84 9.24 1.53
C MET A 75 23.06 8.67 2.29
N HIS A 76 23.55 7.50 1.89
CA HIS A 76 24.67 6.80 2.54
C HIS A 76 25.68 6.30 1.50
N LYS A 77 25.89 7.08 0.44
CA LYS A 77 26.74 6.76 -0.72
C LYS A 77 28.12 6.23 -0.34
N GLU A 78 28.69 6.76 0.74
CA GLU A 78 30.02 6.39 1.25
C GLU A 78 30.06 5.05 2.00
N LYS A 79 28.90 4.50 2.41
CA LYS A 79 28.80 3.30 3.26
C LYS A 79 28.28 2.04 2.56
N VAL A 80 27.79 2.16 1.32
CA VAL A 80 27.20 1.04 0.55
C VAL A 80 28.23 -0.01 0.13
N PHE A 81 29.51 0.35 0.04
CA PHE A 81 30.57 -0.51 -0.50
C PHE A 81 31.02 -1.68 0.41
N LYS A 82 30.43 -1.85 1.60
CA LYS A 82 30.91 -2.83 2.61
C LYS A 82 29.96 -3.97 2.95
N GLN A 83 28.78 -4.10 2.32
CA GLN A 83 27.84 -5.18 2.66
C GLN A 83 27.89 -6.41 1.73
N GLU A 84 28.88 -6.51 0.83
CA GLU A 84 29.08 -7.66 -0.08
C GLU A 84 30.36 -8.47 0.23
N LEU A 85 30.87 -8.41 1.46
CA LEU A 85 31.95 -9.28 1.92
C LEU A 85 31.57 -9.91 3.27
N VAL A 86 30.70 -10.92 3.22
CA VAL A 86 30.64 -12.03 4.19
C VAL A 86 30.12 -13.28 3.51
#